data_AF-A0AAV9S6Q8-F1
#
_entry.id   AF-A0AAV9S6Q8-F1
#
_cell.length_a   1.000
_cell.length_b   1.000
_cell.length_c   1.000
_cell.angle_alpha   90.00
_cell.angle_beta   90.00
_cell.angle_gamma   90.00
#
_symmetry.space_group_name_H-M   'P 1'
#
loop_
_entity.id
_entity.type
_entity.pdbx_description
1 polymer ?
#
loop_
_entity_poly.entity_id
_entity_poly.type
_entity_poly.pdbx_seq_one_letter_code
_entity_poly.pdbx_strand_id
1 'polypeptide(L)'
;MYISYEELIKQDLNESVNRIAQFLGKALDPEVIEKIADRCLFINMKNNPMSNYSVVPQEFMDQTKGQFLRKGVAGDWKNHLTPEEAEHFDAVFKEKMKDVKYKFAWD
;
A
#
# COMPACT_ATOMS: atom_id res chain seq x y z
N MET A 1 -13.45 -5.91 -8.80
CA MET A 1 -12.08 -6.39 -8.49
C MET A 1 -11.78 -6.04 -7.04
N TYR A 2 -11.06 -6.91 -6.33
CA TYR A 2 -10.48 -6.63 -5.02
C TYR A 2 -8.96 -6.77 -5.13
N ILE A 3 -8.23 -5.90 -4.42
CA ILE A 3 -6.77 -5.95 -4.31
C ILE A 3 -6.38 -5.43 -2.92
N SER A 4 -5.46 -6.11 -2.24
CA SER A 4 -4.95 -5.64 -0.95
C SER A 4 -3.63 -4.88 -1.12
N TYR A 5 -3.27 -4.07 -0.13
CA TYR A 5 -1.99 -3.36 -0.13
C TYR A 5 -0.81 -4.34 -0.03
N GLU A 6 -0.96 -5.38 0.77
CA GLU A 6 0.07 -6.40 0.97
C GLU A 6 0.26 -7.26 -0.27
N GLU A 7 -0.80 -7.48 -1.04
CA GLU A 7 -0.72 -8.06 -2.38
C GLU A 7 0.18 -7.20 -3.29
N LEU A 8 -0.06 -5.89 -3.35
CA LEU A 8 0.73 -4.95 -4.17
C LEU A 8 2.20 -4.87 -3.76
N ILE A 9 2.51 -5.07 -2.48
CA ILE A 9 3.90 -4.99 -1.98
C ILE A 9 4.64 -6.33 -2.10
N LYS A 10 3.96 -7.45 -1.88
CA LYS A 10 4.60 -8.77 -1.78
C LYS A 10 4.53 -9.57 -3.06
N GLN A 11 3.52 -9.33 -3.89
CA GLN A 11 3.34 -10.01 -5.16
C GLN A 11 3.91 -9.18 -6.31
N ASP A 12 3.87 -9.75 -7.51
CA ASP A 12 4.34 -9.08 -8.71
C ASP A 12 3.42 -7.89 -9.06
N LEU A 13 3.97 -6.68 -9.01
CA LEU A 13 3.27 -5.46 -9.42
C LEU A 13 2.78 -5.55 -10.87
N ASN A 14 3.48 -6.27 -11.75
CA ASN A 14 3.04 -6.47 -13.13
C ASN A 14 1.73 -7.25 -13.19
N GLU A 15 1.58 -8.30 -12.38
CA GLU A 15 0.36 -9.08 -12.30
C GLU A 15 -0.79 -8.21 -11.78
N SER A 16 -0.53 -7.42 -10.74
CA SER A 16 -1.50 -6.48 -10.19
C SER A 16 -1.96 -5.45 -11.23
N VAL A 17 -1.02 -4.83 -11.95
CA VAL A 17 -1.29 -3.88 -13.03
C VAL A 17 -2.11 -4.53 -14.14
N ASN A 18 -1.75 -5.75 -14.55
CA ASN A 18 -2.48 -6.50 -15.57
C ASN A 18 -3.92 -6.81 -15.12
N ARG A 19 -4.11 -7.24 -13.88
CA ARG A 19 -5.45 -7.48 -13.31
C ARG A 19 -6.30 -6.21 -13.26
N ILE A 20 -5.70 -5.07 -12.88
CA ILE A 20 -6.38 -3.76 -12.92
C ILE A 20 -6.76 -3.41 -14.37
N ALA A 21 -5.84 -3.59 -15.32
CA ALA A 21 -6.09 -3.31 -16.73
C ALA A 21 -7.25 -4.14 -17.29
N GLN A 22 -7.25 -5.45 -17.02
CA GLN A 22 -8.34 -6.35 -17.41
C GLN A 22 -9.67 -5.96 -16.79
N PHE A 23 -9.68 -5.59 -15.50
CA PHE A 23 -10.89 -5.10 -14.82
C PHE A 23 -11.44 -3.83 -15.46
N LEU A 24 -10.57 -2.94 -15.94
CA LEU A 24 -10.93 -1.73 -16.69
C LEU A 24 -11.26 -2.00 -18.18
N GLY A 25 -11.23 -3.25 -18.63
CA GLY A 25 -11.47 -3.62 -20.03
C GLY A 25 -10.36 -3.16 -20.97
N LYS A 26 -9.12 -3.05 -20.49
CA LYS A 26 -7.95 -2.65 -21.26
C LYS A 26 -7.01 -3.84 -21.46
N ALA A 27 -6.64 -4.08 -22.72
CA ALA A 27 -5.50 -4.92 -23.06
C ALA A 27 -4.26 -4.02 -23.14
N LEU A 28 -3.23 -4.33 -22.35
CA LEU A 28 -1.97 -3.60 -22.34
C LEU A 28 -0.85 -4.53 -22.81
N ASP A 29 0.09 -3.98 -23.58
CA ASP A 29 1.29 -4.71 -23.96
C ASP A 29 2.17 -4.95 -22.72
N PRO A 30 2.94 -6.06 -22.68
CA PRO A 30 3.82 -6.37 -21.55
C PRO A 30 4.78 -5.23 -21.19
N GLU A 31 5.33 -4.54 -22.20
CA GLU A 31 6.23 -3.39 -22.00
C GLU A 31 5.54 -2.20 -21.32
N VAL A 32 4.24 -1.99 -21.60
CA VAL A 32 3.44 -0.93 -20.96
C VAL A 32 3.15 -1.30 -19.51
N ILE A 33 2.84 -2.57 -19.23
CA ILE A 33 2.62 -3.09 -17.88
C ILE A 33 3.90 -2.89 -17.05
N GLU A 34 5.06 -3.26 -17.59
CA GLU A 34 6.36 -3.10 -16.93
C GLU A 34 6.66 -1.63 -16.61
N LYS A 35 6.45 -0.72 -17.58
CA LYS A 35 6.63 0.73 -17.36
C LYS A 35 5.71 1.29 -16.29
N ILE A 36 4.47 0.81 -16.20
CA ILE A 36 3.53 1.23 -15.15
C ILE A 36 4.01 0.70 -13.80
N ALA A 37 4.34 -0.60 -13.72
CA ALA A 37 4.81 -1.23 -12.50
C ALA A 37 6.07 -0.53 -11.95
N ASP A 38 7.06 -0.24 -12.80
CA ASP A 38 8.26 0.51 -12.44
C ASP A 38 7.92 1.90 -11.86
N ARG A 39 7.10 2.69 -12.57
CA ARG A 39 6.69 4.02 -12.08
C ARG A 39 5.92 3.97 -10.76
N CYS A 40 5.20 2.88 -10.52
CA CYS A 40 4.43 2.64 -9.30
C CYS A 40 5.27 2.06 -8.15
N LEU A 41 6.56 1.77 -8.35
CA LEU A 41 7.46 1.40 -7.25
C LEU A 41 7.51 2.52 -6.22
N PHE A 42 7.49 2.15 -4.94
CA PHE A 42 7.45 3.12 -3.84
C PHE A 42 8.57 4.16 -3.93
N ILE A 43 9.80 3.74 -4.25
CA ILE A 43 10.94 4.64 -4.40
C ILE A 43 10.74 5.66 -5.53
N ASN A 44 10.18 5.22 -6.66
CA ASN A 44 9.92 6.07 -7.81
C ASN A 44 8.80 7.06 -7.50
N MET A 45 7.71 6.61 -6.85
CA MET A 45 6.65 7.49 -6.38
C MET A 45 7.13 8.49 -5.32
N LYS A 46 8.04 8.07 -4.43
CA LYS A 46 8.63 8.91 -3.38
C LYS A 46 9.48 10.03 -3.94
N ASN A 47 10.18 9.79 -5.05
CA ASN A 47 11.03 10.78 -5.69
C ASN A 47 10.29 11.67 -6.70
N ASN A 48 9.04 11.36 -7.04
CA ASN A 48 8.25 12.12 -7.99
C ASN A 48 7.42 13.22 -7.28
N PRO A 49 7.66 14.52 -7.55
CA PRO A 49 6.91 15.63 -6.96
C PRO A 49 5.40 15.59 -7.21
N MET A 50 4.98 14.95 -8.31
CA MET A 50 3.57 14.81 -8.68
C MET A 50 2.83 13.74 -7.86
N SER A 51 3.54 12.88 -7.13
CA SER A 51 2.95 11.82 -6.29
C SER A 51 3.35 11.88 -4.82
N ASN A 52 4.46 12.52 -4.46
CA ASN A 52 4.96 12.55 -3.09
C ASN A 52 4.42 13.72 -2.24
N TYR A 53 3.51 14.54 -2.80
CA TYR A 53 2.89 15.68 -2.13
C TYR A 53 3.83 16.82 -1.73
N SER A 54 5.06 16.89 -2.27
CA SER A 54 6.01 17.97 -1.93
C SER A 54 5.56 19.36 -2.40
N VAL A 55 4.63 19.42 -3.35
CA VAL A 55 4.07 20.66 -3.90
C VAL A 55 2.90 21.21 -3.07
N VAL A 56 2.41 20.44 -2.07
CA VAL A 56 1.34 20.90 -1.18
C VAL A 56 1.93 21.91 -0.18
N PRO A 57 1.28 23.07 0.04
CA PRO A 57 1.79 24.05 1.00
C PRO A 57 1.94 23.46 2.41
N GLN A 58 3.01 23.87 3.09
CA GLN A 58 3.38 23.34 4.41
C GLN A 58 2.28 23.53 5.47
N GLU A 59 1.48 24.59 5.34
CA GLU A 59 0.32 24.87 6.20
C GLU A 59 -0.71 23.74 6.19
N PHE A 60 -0.82 23.00 5.08
CA PHE A 60 -1.71 21.84 4.95
C PHE A 60 -0.98 20.52 5.18
N MET A 61 0.29 20.43 4.78
CA MET A 61 1.08 19.20 4.90
C MET A 61 2.56 19.50 5.23
N ASP A 62 2.89 19.48 6.52
CA ASP A 62 4.24 19.69 7.02
C ASP A 62 5.10 18.43 6.91
N GLN A 63 5.72 18.23 5.73
CA GLN A 63 6.55 17.06 5.45
C GLN A 63 7.87 17.02 6.25
N THR A 64 8.21 18.06 7.00
CA THR A 64 9.38 18.07 7.89
C THR A 64 9.16 17.25 9.16
N LYS A 65 7.91 17.11 9.61
CA LYS A 65 7.53 16.28 10.77
C LYS A 65 7.35 14.81 10.40
N GLY A 66 7.06 14.55 9.14
CA GLY A 66 6.89 13.22 8.59
C GLY A 66 6.56 13.30 7.11
N GLN A 67 7.33 12.59 6.29
CA GLN A 67 7.07 12.52 4.86
C GLN A 67 5.78 11.75 4.57
N PHE A 68 5.01 12.19 3.57
CA PHE A 68 3.78 11.52 3.15
C PHE A 68 4.05 10.07 2.71
N LEU A 69 5.02 9.88 1.81
CA LEU A 69 5.55 8.57 1.44
C LEU A 69 6.66 8.16 2.43
N ARG A 70 6.25 7.68 3.61
CA ARG A 70 7.13 7.39 4.75
C ARG A 70 8.04 6.16 4.54
N LYS A 71 7.49 4.94 4.59
CA LYS A 71 8.26 3.68 4.46
C LYS A 71 7.81 2.76 3.32
N GLY A 72 6.51 2.70 3.01
CA GLY A 72 6.00 1.88 1.91
C GLY A 72 6.20 0.38 2.13
N VAL A 73 6.00 -0.11 3.35
CA VAL A 73 6.18 -1.53 3.71
C VAL A 73 4.98 -2.03 4.52
N ALA A 74 4.66 -3.31 4.35
CA ALA A 74 3.71 -4.01 5.22
C ALA A 74 4.41 -4.42 6.53
N GLY A 75 3.68 -4.44 7.64
CA GLY A 75 4.19 -4.94 8.93
C GLY A 75 4.96 -3.94 9.80
N ASP A 76 5.10 -2.66 9.40
CA ASP A 76 5.82 -1.67 10.21
C ASP A 76 5.20 -1.43 11.59
N TRP A 77 3.94 -1.82 11.80
CA TRP A 77 3.26 -1.75 13.11
C TRP A 77 4.03 -2.49 14.21
N LYS A 78 4.79 -3.54 13.87
CA LYS A 78 5.65 -4.30 14.79
C LYS A 78 6.76 -3.45 15.43
N ASN A 79 7.09 -2.30 14.84
CA ASN A 79 8.06 -1.34 15.36
C ASN A 79 7.43 -0.25 16.25
N HIS A 80 6.09 -0.21 16.38
CA HIS A 80 5.37 0.83 17.12
C HIS A 80 4.56 0.28 18.29
N LEU A 81 4.00 -0.92 18.16
CA LEU A 81 3.23 -1.54 19.23
C LEU A 81 4.12 -2.36 20.15
N THR A 82 3.90 -2.22 21.45
CA THR A 82 4.39 -3.19 22.44
C THR A 82 3.70 -4.54 22.27
N PRO A 83 4.29 -5.65 22.76
CA PRO A 83 3.66 -6.96 22.73
C PRO A 83 2.26 -6.95 23.37
N GLU A 84 2.08 -6.23 24.48
CA GLU A 84 0.82 -6.13 25.21
C GLU A 84 -0.25 -5.37 24.40
N GLU A 85 0.12 -4.27 23.73
CA GLU A 85 -0.79 -3.52 22.85
C GLU A 85 -1.19 -4.33 21.62
N ALA A 86 -0.25 -5.07 21.03
CA ALA A 86 -0.52 -5.95 19.90
C ALA A 86 -1.48 -7.08 20.28
N GLU A 87 -1.29 -7.72 21.43
CA GLU A 87 -2.20 -8.77 21.93
C GLU A 87 -3.59 -8.22 22.21
N HIS A 88 -3.67 -7.04 22.84
CA HIS A 88 -4.95 -6.37 23.07
C HIS A 88 -5.67 -6.05 21.75
N PHE A 89 -4.96 -5.50 20.78
CA PHE A 89 -5.50 -5.21 19.45
C PHE A 89 -6.02 -6.47 18.76
N ASP A 90 -5.25 -7.57 18.80
CA ASP A 90 -5.64 -8.84 18.19
C ASP A 90 -6.91 -9.42 18.80
N ALA A 91 -7.08 -9.32 20.12
CA ALA A 91 -8.29 -9.78 20.81
C ALA A 91 -9.53 -9.00 20.34
N VAL A 92 -9.43 -7.66 20.31
CA VAL A 92 -10.52 -6.79 19.84
C VAL A 92 -10.81 -7.04 18.36
N PHE A 93 -9.78 -7.14 17.51
CA PHE A 93 -9.94 -7.39 16.08
C PHE A 93 -10.67 -8.70 15.83
N LYS A 94 -10.27 -9.80 16.49
CA LYS A 94 -10.93 -11.11 16.37
C LYS A 94 -12.40 -11.05 16.76
N GLU A 95 -12.76 -10.34 17.82
CA GLU A 95 -14.15 -10.18 18.23
C GLU A 95 -14.96 -9.40 17.19
N LYS A 96 -14.44 -8.26 16.72
CA LYS A 96 -15.15 -7.36 15.80
C LYS A 96 -15.25 -7.91 14.38
N MET A 97 -14.29 -8.72 13.95
CA MET A 97 -14.20 -9.24 12.58
C MET A 97 -14.66 -10.70 12.44
N LYS A 98 -15.16 -11.32 13.51
CA LYS A 98 -15.53 -12.76 13.53
C LYS A 98 -16.50 -13.19 12.42
N ASP A 99 -17.40 -12.30 12.01
CA ASP A 99 -18.44 -12.59 11.00
C ASP A 99 -18.00 -12.19 9.57
N VAL A 100 -16.82 -11.60 9.43
CA VAL A 100 -16.28 -11.16 8.14
C VAL A 100 -15.64 -12.34 7.43
N LYS A 101 -16.23 -12.73 6.29
CA LYS A 101 -15.74 -13.82 5.43
C LYS A 101 -14.62 -13.36 4.50
N TYR A 102 -13.66 -12.61 5.01
CA TYR A 102 -12.50 -12.12 4.28
C TYR A 102 -11.22 -12.50 5.00
N LYS A 103 -10.22 -12.99 4.27
CA LYS A 103 -8.90 -13.32 4.80
C LYS A 103 -7.97 -12.13 4.58
N PHE A 104 -7.57 -11.49 5.67
CA PHE A 104 -6.62 -10.40 5.62
C PHE A 104 -5.18 -10.94 5.57
N ALA A 105 -4.34 -10.31 4.76
CA ALA A 105 -2.94 -10.71 4.54
C ALA A 105 -1.99 -9.78 5.30
N TRP A 106 -2.09 -9.75 6.64
CA TRP A 106 -1.38 -8.78 7.48
C TRP A 106 0.13 -9.07 7.66
N ASP A 107 0.59 -10.29 7.33
CA ASP A 107 1.96 -10.79 7.54
C ASP A 107 2.81 -10.78 6.29
#